data_AF-A0A6G2V0A6-F1
#
_entry.id   AF-A0A6G2V0A6-F1
#
_cell.length_a   1.000
_cell.length_b   1.000
_cell.length_c   1.000
_cell.angle_alpha   90.00
_cell.angle_beta   90.00
_cell.angle_gamma   90.00
#
_symmetry.space_group_name_H-M   'P 1'
#
loop_
_entity.id
_entity.type
_entity.pdbx_description
1 polymer ?
#
loop_
_entity_poly.entity_id
_entity_poly.type
_entity_poly.pdbx_seq_one_letter_code
_entity_poly.pdbx_strand_id
1 'polypeptide(L)'
;LADAVWSLPGGWEQARGALETLRPSADRAVTALAVALGIRTGNGLPVSVEEIGWAFRRLLEALGRDTAVVLVLEDFQWAQPTLAGMVAELCEGIRDAEVLVVRVARSEAAAPSGGDLVLHLDPLPRAHTERLVGLLADRAEVAAQEAVATEDELSRVVRECDGNPLFAELLLENLSGPRSVDQGVPTSVRVLLTAWLDRLPATDRAVLERAAGVGGSFTAGDVRALAEDEPALAGRALDEALNRLLRSRVIHLYGPPGAYRFTRALARDTLYEMTSKARRAAWHTVLADRLDGRAPGPAADGDLAHHLESACRLLSEADPGDPGLPALTGRAARALV
;
A
#
# COMPACT_ATOMS: atom_id res chain seq x y z
N LEU A 1 6.12 -2.45 9.96
CA LEU A 1 6.09 -2.62 11.44
C LEU A 1 4.92 -1.87 12.05
N ALA A 2 4.82 -0.55 11.84
CA ALA A 2 3.71 0.25 12.36
C ALA A 2 2.33 -0.34 11.99
N ASP A 3 2.19 -0.68 10.72
CA ASP A 3 1.05 -1.42 10.14
C ASP A 3 0.65 -2.67 10.92
N ALA A 4 1.63 -3.48 11.35
CA ALA A 4 1.38 -4.71 12.08
C ALA A 4 0.92 -4.46 13.53
N VAL A 5 1.28 -3.32 14.12
CA VAL A 5 0.78 -2.91 15.43
C VAL A 5 -0.66 -2.42 15.32
N TRP A 6 -0.96 -1.61 14.30
CA TRP A 6 -2.30 -1.07 14.10
C TRP A 6 -3.31 -2.10 13.59
N SER A 7 -2.86 -3.24 13.05
CA SER A 7 -3.74 -4.35 12.67
C SER A 7 -4.22 -5.18 13.88
N LEU A 8 -3.64 -4.98 15.07
CA LEU A 8 -4.13 -5.60 16.29
C LEU A 8 -5.52 -5.05 16.64
N PRO A 9 -6.46 -5.87 17.15
CA PRO A 9 -7.80 -5.41 17.53
C PRO A 9 -7.82 -4.21 18.49
N GLY A 10 -6.87 -4.15 19.43
CA GLY A 10 -6.68 -3.01 20.34
C GLY A 10 -5.56 -2.05 19.93
N GLY A 11 -5.00 -2.20 18.73
CA GLY A 11 -3.93 -1.38 18.17
C GLY A 11 -2.74 -1.21 19.12
N TRP A 12 -2.29 0.05 19.26
CA TRP A 12 -1.19 0.40 20.17
C TRP A 12 -1.42 -0.02 21.62
N GLU A 13 -2.62 0.13 22.18
CA GLU A 13 -2.88 -0.18 23.58
C GLU A 13 -2.71 -1.67 23.88
N GLN A 14 -3.14 -2.52 22.94
CA GLN A 14 -2.90 -3.96 23.04
C GLN A 14 -1.41 -4.30 22.94
N ALA A 15 -0.68 -3.67 22.00
CA ALA A 15 0.75 -3.89 21.86
C ALA A 15 1.54 -3.44 23.11
N ARG A 16 1.19 -2.27 23.66
CA ARG A 16 1.78 -1.75 24.90
C ARG A 16 1.52 -2.69 26.07
N GLY A 17 0.27 -3.13 26.25
CA GLY A 17 -0.10 -4.06 27.31
C GLY A 17 0.66 -5.39 27.22
N ALA A 18 0.80 -5.96 26.01
CA ALA A 18 1.59 -7.17 25.80
C ALA A 18 3.06 -6.97 26.17
N LEU A 19 3.67 -5.86 25.75
CA LEU A 19 5.07 -5.54 26.07
C LEU A 19 5.30 -5.30 27.58
N GLU A 20 4.33 -4.71 28.29
CA GLU A 20 4.43 -4.46 29.73
C GLU A 20 4.50 -5.74 30.57
N THR A 21 4.00 -6.87 30.03
CA THR A 21 4.14 -8.18 30.66
C THR A 21 5.57 -8.74 30.61
N LEU A 22 6.43 -8.21 29.72
CA LEU A 22 7.79 -8.69 29.56
C LEU A 22 8.70 -8.18 30.68
N ARG A 23 9.31 -9.12 31.41
CA ARG A 23 10.35 -8.84 32.39
C ARG A 23 11.62 -9.62 32.06
N PRO A 24 12.81 -8.99 32.07
CA PRO A 24 13.07 -7.54 32.18
C PRO A 24 12.80 -6.77 30.86
N SER A 25 12.93 -5.43 30.90
CA SER A 25 13.01 -4.53 29.72
C SER A 25 11.73 -4.08 29.01
N ALA A 26 10.55 -4.21 29.62
CA ALA A 26 9.28 -3.67 29.08
C ALA A 26 9.40 -2.20 28.63
N ASP A 27 9.90 -1.32 29.49
CA ASP A 27 9.91 0.13 29.23
C ASP A 27 10.72 0.51 27.99
N ARG A 28 11.84 -0.21 27.75
CA ARG A 28 12.69 0.02 26.57
C ARG A 28 12.00 -0.48 25.30
N ALA A 29 11.32 -1.62 25.35
CA ALA A 29 10.57 -2.15 24.21
C ALA A 29 9.38 -1.25 23.86
N VAL A 30 8.62 -0.78 24.86
CA VAL A 30 7.53 0.17 24.67
C VAL A 30 8.04 1.48 24.07
N THR A 31 9.16 2.00 24.58
CA THR A 31 9.75 3.24 24.05
C THR A 31 10.18 3.08 22.59
N ALA A 32 10.90 2.01 22.27
CA ALA A 32 11.39 1.77 20.92
C ALA A 32 10.25 1.60 19.91
N LEU A 33 9.22 0.83 20.26
CA LEU A 33 8.06 0.64 19.38
C LEU A 33 7.23 1.92 19.24
N ALA A 34 7.05 2.70 20.30
CA ALA A 34 6.36 3.98 20.24
C ALA A 34 7.06 4.99 19.31
N VAL A 35 8.39 5.05 19.34
CA VAL A 35 9.19 5.87 18.41
C VAL A 35 8.96 5.43 16.97
N ALA A 36 8.98 4.12 16.69
CA ALA A 36 8.70 3.59 15.36
C ALA A 36 7.28 3.91 14.86
N LEU A 37 6.33 4.14 15.77
CA LEU A 37 4.94 4.52 15.48
C LEU A 37 4.72 6.03 15.41
N GLY A 38 5.74 6.84 15.69
CA GLY A 38 5.60 8.30 15.82
C GLY A 38 4.73 8.73 17.03
N ILE A 39 4.56 7.85 18.02
CA ILE A 39 3.84 8.14 19.26
C ILE A 39 4.82 8.85 20.20
N ARG A 40 4.48 10.07 20.65
CA ARG A 40 5.35 10.84 21.54
C ARG A 40 5.57 10.08 22.84
N THR A 41 6.81 9.72 23.09
CA THR A 41 7.24 9.17 24.39
C THR A 41 7.83 10.30 25.24
N GLY A 42 7.56 10.27 26.55
CA GLY A 42 8.00 11.34 27.47
C GLY A 42 9.51 11.38 27.74
N ASN A 43 10.26 10.38 27.27
CA ASN A 43 11.65 10.12 27.66
C ASN A 43 12.69 10.54 26.60
N GLY A 44 12.30 10.89 25.37
CA GLY A 44 13.18 11.54 24.38
C GLY A 44 14.48 10.80 24.04
N LEU A 45 14.58 9.51 24.37
CA LEU A 45 15.79 8.72 24.13
C LEU A 45 15.92 8.40 22.64
N PRO A 46 17.13 8.50 22.07
CA PRO A 46 17.37 8.02 20.72
C PRO A 46 17.15 6.51 20.67
N VAL A 47 16.46 6.03 19.64
CA VAL A 47 16.18 4.62 19.41
C VAL A 47 16.77 4.22 18.07
N SER A 48 17.59 3.17 18.05
CA SER A 48 18.18 2.65 16.82
C SER A 48 17.20 1.73 16.06
N VAL A 49 17.49 1.45 14.78
CA VAL A 49 16.69 0.53 13.98
C VAL A 49 16.75 -0.89 14.55
N GLU A 50 17.90 -1.30 15.06
CA GLU A 50 18.09 -2.60 15.73
C GLU A 50 17.24 -2.69 17.00
N GLU A 51 17.11 -1.61 17.76
CA GLU A 51 16.23 -1.55 18.93
C GLU A 51 14.75 -1.66 18.54
N ILE A 52 14.36 -1.05 17.42
CA ILE A 52 13.00 -1.18 16.88
C ILE A 52 12.73 -2.64 16.47
N GLY A 53 13.66 -3.28 15.74
CA GLY A 53 13.56 -4.69 15.36
C GLY A 53 13.49 -5.61 16.59
N TRP A 54 14.33 -5.36 17.59
CA TRP A 54 14.29 -6.07 18.87
C TRP A 54 12.95 -5.91 19.60
N ALA A 55 12.43 -4.69 19.70
CA ALA A 55 11.16 -4.41 20.37
C ALA A 55 9.98 -5.06 19.64
N PHE A 56 10.01 -5.07 18.30
CA PHE A 56 8.99 -5.74 17.51
C PHE A 56 9.01 -7.26 17.69
N ARG A 57 10.20 -7.89 17.71
CA ARG A 57 10.33 -9.31 18.06
C ARG A 57 9.81 -9.60 19.46
N ARG A 58 10.10 -8.73 20.43
CA ARG A 58 9.58 -8.85 21.80
C ARG A 58 8.06 -8.78 21.85
N LEU A 59 7.44 -7.91 21.06
CA LEU A 59 6.00 -7.85 20.92
C LEU A 59 5.42 -9.18 20.41
N LEU A 60 5.98 -9.73 19.32
CA LEU A 60 5.47 -10.99 18.76
C LEU A 60 5.63 -12.16 19.73
N GLU A 61 6.72 -12.23 20.48
CA GLU A 61 6.86 -13.24 21.53
C GLU A 61 5.85 -13.05 22.65
N ALA A 62 5.61 -11.81 23.11
CA ALA A 62 4.65 -11.55 24.17
C ALA A 62 3.23 -11.97 23.76
N LEU A 63 2.83 -11.62 22.54
CA LEU A 63 1.54 -12.03 21.97
C LEU A 63 1.48 -13.55 21.74
N GLY A 64 2.56 -14.12 21.23
CA GLY A 64 2.70 -15.52 20.86
C GLY A 64 2.79 -16.52 22.02
N ARG A 65 2.91 -16.06 23.27
CA ARG A 65 2.91 -16.95 24.44
C ARG A 65 1.56 -17.55 24.74
N ASP A 66 0.52 -16.73 24.65
CA ASP A 66 -0.83 -17.11 25.06
C ASP A 66 -1.74 -17.40 23.86
N THR A 67 -1.35 -16.99 22.65
CA THR A 67 -2.17 -17.15 21.44
C THR A 67 -1.28 -17.22 20.21
N ALA A 68 -1.56 -18.14 19.28
CA ALA A 68 -0.86 -18.20 18.00
C ALA A 68 -0.98 -16.89 17.21
N VAL A 69 0.16 -16.33 16.81
CA VAL A 69 0.27 -15.08 16.06
C VAL A 69 0.65 -15.37 14.62
N VAL A 70 -0.11 -14.83 13.67
CA VAL A 70 0.25 -14.85 12.24
C VAL A 70 0.65 -13.45 11.80
N LEU A 71 1.91 -13.27 11.44
CA LEU A 71 2.41 -12.05 10.82
C LEU A 71 2.40 -12.23 9.30
N VAL A 72 1.48 -11.53 8.62
CA VAL A 72 1.42 -11.51 7.16
C VAL A 72 2.14 -10.27 6.63
N LEU A 73 3.13 -10.47 5.79
CA LEU A 73 3.90 -9.45 5.09
C LEU A 73 3.54 -9.50 3.61
N GLU A 74 2.68 -8.59 3.19
CA GLU A 74 2.28 -8.46 1.80
C GLU A 74 3.30 -7.68 0.98
N ASP A 75 3.38 -7.99 -0.31
CA ASP A 75 4.23 -7.29 -1.28
C ASP A 75 5.70 -7.21 -0.86
N PHE A 76 6.22 -8.29 -0.26
CA PHE A 76 7.55 -8.32 0.35
C PHE A 76 8.69 -8.09 -0.65
N GLN A 77 8.44 -8.22 -1.95
CA GLN A 77 9.40 -7.82 -3.00
C GLN A 77 9.86 -6.35 -2.92
N TRP A 78 9.08 -5.49 -2.28
CA TRP A 78 9.40 -4.07 -2.10
C TRP A 78 10.07 -3.77 -0.76
N ALA A 79 10.30 -4.79 0.08
CA ALA A 79 10.95 -4.60 1.37
C ALA A 79 12.37 -4.05 1.17
N GLN A 80 12.66 -2.92 1.81
CA GLN A 80 14.02 -2.40 1.87
C GLN A 80 14.95 -3.42 2.55
N PRO A 81 16.26 -3.43 2.22
CA PRO A 81 17.22 -4.38 2.79
C PRO A 81 17.18 -4.45 4.32
N THR A 82 17.00 -3.30 4.97
CA THR A 82 16.87 -3.17 6.43
C THR A 82 15.67 -3.93 6.97
N LEU A 83 14.49 -3.82 6.33
CA LEU A 83 13.30 -4.56 6.73
C LEU A 83 13.46 -6.05 6.46
N ALA A 84 14.04 -6.42 5.32
CA ALA A 84 14.31 -7.82 4.99
C ALA A 84 15.25 -8.48 6.02
N GLY A 85 16.32 -7.78 6.42
CA GLY A 85 17.24 -8.22 7.48
C GLY A 85 16.55 -8.36 8.82
N MET A 86 15.75 -7.36 9.25
CA MET A 86 14.98 -7.44 10.49
C MET A 86 14.01 -8.64 10.51
N VAL A 87 13.37 -8.97 9.39
CA VAL A 87 12.47 -10.12 9.30
C VAL A 87 13.23 -11.45 9.35
N ALA A 88 14.42 -11.52 8.74
CA ALA A 88 15.28 -12.69 8.85
C ALA A 88 15.72 -12.93 10.30
N GLU A 89 16.22 -11.88 10.98
CA GLU A 89 16.60 -11.94 12.40
C GLU A 89 15.42 -12.28 13.31
N LEU A 90 14.23 -11.78 12.97
CA LEU A 90 13.00 -12.13 13.68
C LEU A 90 12.74 -13.63 13.62
N CYS A 91 12.76 -14.23 12.42
CA CYS A 91 12.51 -15.66 12.23
C CYS A 91 13.54 -16.54 12.95
N GLU A 92 14.80 -16.13 13.00
CA GLU A 92 15.86 -16.87 13.72
C GLU A 92 15.80 -16.67 15.24
N GLY A 93 15.27 -15.53 15.70
CA GLY A 93 15.39 -15.06 17.07
C GLY A 93 14.18 -15.30 17.98
N ILE A 94 13.02 -15.68 17.45
CA ILE A 94 11.82 -15.96 18.25
C ILE A 94 12.03 -17.25 19.08
N ARG A 95 11.73 -17.18 20.37
CA ARG A 95 11.79 -18.32 21.30
C ARG A 95 10.48 -18.40 22.10
N ASP A 96 10.07 -19.63 22.44
CA ASP A 96 8.96 -19.92 23.35
C ASP A 96 7.65 -19.18 23.02
N ALA A 97 7.34 -19.06 21.72
CA ALA A 97 6.16 -18.38 21.22
C ALA A 97 5.64 -19.02 19.92
N GLU A 98 4.33 -19.08 19.76
CA GLU A 98 3.66 -19.60 18.56
C GLU A 98 3.51 -18.49 17.52
N VAL A 99 4.53 -18.28 16.69
CA VAL A 99 4.52 -17.25 15.65
C VAL A 99 4.74 -17.87 14.26
N LEU A 100 3.81 -17.60 13.34
CA LEU A 100 3.93 -17.92 11.92
C LEU A 100 4.14 -16.64 11.12
N VAL A 101 5.24 -16.57 10.36
CA VAL A 101 5.52 -15.46 9.44
C VAL A 101 5.17 -15.90 8.02
N VAL A 102 4.22 -15.22 7.39
CA VAL A 102 3.82 -15.45 6.00
C VAL A 102 4.30 -14.28 5.16
N ARG A 103 5.11 -14.55 4.15
CA ARG A 103 5.57 -13.54 3.18
C ARG A 103 4.88 -13.79 1.85
N VAL A 104 4.16 -12.79 1.36
CA VAL A 104 3.58 -12.80 0.02
C VAL A 104 4.48 -11.94 -0.85
N ALA A 105 5.10 -12.55 -1.86
CA ALA A 105 6.03 -11.88 -2.74
C ALA A 105 5.91 -12.37 -4.18
N ARG A 106 6.38 -11.55 -5.12
CA ARG A 106 6.61 -12.01 -6.50
C ARG A 106 7.81 -12.96 -6.53
N SER A 107 7.70 -14.02 -7.34
CA SER A 107 8.68 -15.11 -7.47
C SER A 107 10.12 -14.62 -7.75
N GLU A 108 10.26 -13.51 -8.47
CA GLU A 108 11.54 -12.94 -8.89
C GLU A 108 12.35 -12.31 -7.74
N ALA A 109 11.73 -12.03 -6.59
CA ALA A 109 12.28 -11.13 -5.58
C ALA A 109 12.88 -11.81 -4.34
N ALA A 110 12.65 -13.11 -4.14
CA ALA A 110 13.09 -13.78 -2.91
C ALA A 110 13.70 -15.15 -3.22
N ALA A 111 15.01 -15.28 -2.99
CA ALA A 111 15.60 -16.60 -2.80
C ALA A 111 15.10 -17.14 -1.44
N PRO A 112 14.51 -18.35 -1.39
CA PRO A 112 14.15 -18.95 -0.11
C PRO A 112 15.38 -19.11 0.76
N SER A 113 15.24 -18.78 2.05
CA SER A 113 16.21 -19.20 3.04
C SER A 113 16.04 -20.70 3.30
N GLY A 114 17.07 -21.37 3.83
CA GLY A 114 17.08 -22.82 4.04
C GLY A 114 15.98 -23.36 4.98
N GLY A 115 15.21 -22.50 5.65
CA GLY A 115 14.10 -22.87 6.55
C GLY A 115 12.70 -22.52 6.04
N ASP A 116 12.56 -21.94 4.86
CA ASP A 116 11.27 -21.46 4.36
C ASP A 116 10.45 -22.56 3.68
N LEU A 117 9.14 -22.62 4.00
CA LEU A 117 8.16 -23.30 3.16
C LEU A 117 7.70 -22.33 2.06
N VAL A 118 7.99 -22.65 0.80
CA VAL A 118 7.57 -21.85 -0.35
C VAL A 118 6.39 -22.49 -1.06
N LEU A 119 5.33 -21.70 -1.26
CA LEU A 119 4.19 -22.06 -2.08
C LEU A 119 4.15 -21.18 -3.33
N HIS A 120 4.37 -21.79 -4.50
CA HIS A 120 4.22 -21.11 -5.77
C HIS A 120 2.74 -21.06 -6.17
N LEU A 121 2.25 -19.86 -6.50
CA LEU A 121 0.89 -19.65 -6.97
C LEU A 121 0.91 -19.51 -8.50
N ASP A 122 0.59 -20.60 -9.18
CA ASP A 122 0.42 -20.64 -10.63
C ASP A 122 -0.93 -20.02 -11.05
N PRO A 123 -1.11 -19.65 -12.33
CA PRO A 123 -2.41 -19.27 -12.86
C PRO A 123 -3.48 -20.32 -12.52
N LEU A 124 -4.70 -19.85 -12.26
CA LEU A 124 -5.80 -20.73 -11.90
C LEU A 124 -6.06 -21.76 -13.01
N PRO A 125 -6.16 -23.05 -12.66
CA PRO A 125 -6.63 -24.06 -13.60
C PRO A 125 -8.01 -23.69 -14.15
N ARG A 126 -8.27 -24.06 -15.41
CA ARG A 126 -9.50 -23.70 -16.12
C ARG A 126 -10.79 -23.90 -15.30
N ALA A 127 -10.95 -25.04 -14.64
CA ALA A 127 -12.14 -25.32 -13.83
C ALA A 127 -12.31 -24.35 -12.63
N HIS A 128 -11.20 -23.91 -12.03
CA HIS A 128 -11.22 -22.90 -10.97
C HIS A 128 -11.48 -21.50 -11.53
N THR A 129 -10.97 -21.20 -12.71
CA THR A 129 -11.24 -19.96 -13.44
C THR A 129 -12.73 -19.85 -13.82
N GLU A 130 -13.33 -20.91 -14.36
CA GLU A 130 -14.76 -20.98 -14.66
C GLU A 130 -15.60 -20.74 -13.41
N ARG A 131 -15.24 -21.39 -12.30
CA ARG A 131 -15.89 -21.18 -10.99
C ARG A 131 -15.74 -19.74 -10.50
N LEU A 132 -14.56 -19.15 -10.61
CA LEU A 132 -14.31 -17.76 -10.21
C LEU A 132 -15.16 -16.80 -11.04
N VAL A 133 -15.17 -16.96 -12.37
CA VAL A 133 -15.93 -16.11 -13.29
C VAL A 133 -17.42 -16.18 -12.98
N GLY A 134 -17.98 -17.37 -12.72
CA GLY A 134 -19.38 -17.52 -12.30
C GLY A 134 -19.68 -16.78 -11.00
N LEU A 135 -18.84 -16.94 -9.97
CA LEU A 135 -19.02 -16.23 -8.69
C LEU A 135 -18.93 -14.70 -8.82
N LEU A 136 -18.05 -14.21 -9.70
CA LEU A 136 -17.90 -12.79 -9.97
C LEU A 136 -19.10 -12.23 -10.75
N ALA A 137 -19.62 -12.99 -11.72
CA ALA A 137 -20.81 -12.62 -12.49
C ALA A 137 -22.05 -12.54 -11.59
N ASP A 138 -22.29 -13.56 -10.75
CA ASP A 138 -23.40 -13.57 -9.78
C ASP A 138 -23.35 -12.34 -8.87
N ARG A 139 -22.15 -11.97 -8.41
CA ARG A 139 -21.95 -10.79 -7.57
C ARG A 139 -22.23 -9.48 -8.32
N ALA A 140 -21.82 -9.38 -9.59
CA ALA A 140 -22.04 -8.21 -10.41
C ALA A 140 -23.54 -8.00 -10.70
N GLU A 141 -24.27 -9.08 -10.99
CA GLU A 141 -25.72 -9.06 -11.21
C GLU A 141 -26.47 -8.53 -9.98
N VAL A 142 -26.11 -9.02 -8.79
CA VAL A 142 -26.69 -8.56 -7.53
C VAL A 142 -26.42 -7.07 -7.29
N ALA A 143 -25.26 -6.56 -7.71
CA ALA A 143 -24.86 -5.18 -7.47
C ALA A 143 -25.44 -4.19 -8.49
N ALA A 144 -25.57 -4.58 -9.76
CA ALA A 144 -25.88 -3.67 -10.86
C ALA A 144 -27.38 -3.58 -11.19
N GLN A 145 -28.21 -4.59 -10.86
CA GLN A 145 -29.60 -4.69 -11.34
C GLN A 145 -29.75 -4.51 -12.88
N GLU A 146 -28.66 -4.72 -13.64
CA GLU A 146 -28.58 -4.57 -15.10
C GLU A 146 -28.30 -5.93 -15.78
N ALA A 147 -28.19 -5.91 -17.11
CA ALA A 147 -28.16 -7.07 -17.98
C ALA A 147 -27.13 -8.14 -17.55
N VAL A 148 -27.64 -9.36 -17.35
CA VAL A 148 -26.92 -10.62 -17.15
C VAL A 148 -25.90 -10.80 -18.27
N ALA A 149 -24.64 -11.06 -17.90
CA ALA A 149 -23.59 -11.41 -18.87
C ALA A 149 -23.96 -12.74 -19.56
N THR A 150 -23.83 -12.81 -20.88
CA THR A 150 -24.20 -14.05 -21.59
C THR A 150 -23.17 -15.15 -21.34
N GLU A 151 -23.58 -16.42 -21.48
CA GLU A 151 -22.68 -17.57 -21.36
C GLU A 151 -21.46 -17.46 -22.30
N ASP A 152 -21.66 -16.90 -23.50
CA ASP A 152 -20.60 -16.64 -24.46
C ASP A 152 -19.60 -15.58 -23.95
N GLU A 153 -20.08 -14.55 -23.26
CA GLU A 153 -19.25 -13.52 -22.64
C GLU A 153 -18.45 -14.09 -21.47
N LEU A 154 -19.07 -14.89 -20.60
CA LEU A 154 -18.38 -15.55 -19.48
C LEU A 154 -17.32 -16.53 -20.00
N SER A 155 -17.65 -17.34 -21.00
CA SER A 155 -16.71 -18.25 -21.69
C SER A 155 -15.54 -17.50 -22.30
N ARG A 156 -15.79 -16.31 -22.85
CA ARG A 156 -14.75 -15.42 -23.36
C ARG A 156 -13.81 -14.94 -22.25
N VAL A 157 -14.35 -14.49 -21.11
CA VAL A 157 -13.54 -14.07 -19.95
C VAL A 157 -12.64 -15.22 -19.48
N VAL A 158 -13.19 -16.42 -19.32
CA VAL A 158 -12.43 -17.61 -18.89
C VAL A 158 -11.24 -17.86 -19.80
N ARG A 159 -11.45 -17.78 -21.12
CA ARG A 159 -10.40 -17.99 -22.13
C ARG A 159 -9.35 -16.88 -22.13
N GLU A 160 -9.76 -15.63 -21.93
CA GLU A 160 -8.90 -14.46 -22.13
C GLU A 160 -8.14 -14.07 -20.86
N CYS A 161 -8.66 -14.37 -19.67
CA CYS A 161 -7.98 -14.05 -18.42
C CYS A 161 -6.74 -14.92 -18.13
N ASP A 162 -6.56 -16.02 -18.87
CA ASP A 162 -5.44 -16.96 -18.75
C ASP A 162 -5.17 -17.40 -17.30
N GLY A 163 -6.25 -17.63 -16.53
CA GLY A 163 -6.18 -18.04 -15.13
C GLY A 163 -5.77 -16.94 -14.15
N ASN A 164 -5.65 -15.68 -14.59
CA ASN A 164 -5.36 -14.55 -13.71
C ASN A 164 -6.65 -13.99 -13.07
N PRO A 165 -6.81 -14.08 -11.73
CA PRO A 165 -8.03 -13.64 -11.06
C PRO A 165 -8.36 -12.15 -11.25
N LEU A 166 -7.34 -11.28 -11.19
CA LEU A 166 -7.51 -9.84 -11.39
C LEU A 166 -7.93 -9.53 -12.83
N PHE A 167 -7.38 -10.26 -13.79
CA PHE A 167 -7.74 -10.06 -15.19
C PHE A 167 -9.19 -10.50 -15.45
N ALA A 168 -9.62 -11.63 -14.87
CA ALA A 168 -11.00 -12.08 -14.95
C ALA A 168 -12.00 -11.06 -14.38
N GLU A 169 -11.71 -10.50 -13.20
CA GLU A 169 -12.51 -9.45 -12.56
C GLU A 169 -12.63 -8.21 -13.45
N LEU A 170 -11.50 -7.71 -13.98
CA LEU A 170 -11.50 -6.51 -14.81
C LEU A 170 -12.18 -6.70 -16.17
N LEU A 171 -12.07 -7.89 -16.77
CA LEU A 171 -12.80 -8.22 -18.00
C LEU A 171 -14.31 -8.21 -17.76
N LEU A 172 -14.78 -8.79 -16.65
CA LEU A 172 -16.20 -8.74 -16.27
C LEU A 172 -16.68 -7.31 -16.01
N GLU A 173 -15.92 -6.50 -15.25
CA GLU A 173 -16.25 -5.09 -15.02
C GLU A 173 -16.29 -4.27 -16.32
N ASN A 174 -15.54 -4.68 -17.35
CA ASN A 174 -15.57 -4.04 -18.65
C ASN A 174 -16.84 -4.39 -19.45
N LEU A 175 -17.32 -5.63 -19.34
CA LEU A 175 -18.56 -6.08 -19.99
C LEU A 175 -19.80 -5.36 -19.49
N SER A 176 -19.84 -4.98 -18.21
CA SER A 176 -20.94 -4.22 -17.60
C SER A 176 -20.96 -2.73 -17.98
N GLY A 177 -19.95 -2.22 -18.68
CA GLY A 177 -19.88 -0.81 -19.12
C GLY A 177 -20.58 -0.54 -20.47
N PRO A 178 -20.65 0.73 -20.92
CA PRO A 178 -21.13 1.06 -22.26
C PRO A 178 -20.24 0.36 -23.30
N ARG A 179 -20.81 -0.59 -24.05
CA ARG A 179 -20.10 -1.37 -25.07
C ARG A 179 -19.58 -0.44 -26.17
N SER A 180 -18.28 -0.11 -26.15
CA SER A 180 -17.62 0.48 -27.31
C SER A 180 -17.44 -0.62 -28.37
N VAL A 181 -18.23 -0.53 -29.44
CA VAL A 181 -18.47 -1.57 -30.47
C VAL A 181 -17.23 -1.91 -31.33
N ASP A 182 -16.04 -1.38 -31.05
CA ASP A 182 -14.89 -1.48 -31.97
C ASP A 182 -13.50 -1.55 -31.30
N GLN A 183 -13.44 -1.80 -29.99
CA GLN A 183 -12.16 -2.01 -29.32
C GLN A 183 -12.01 -3.52 -29.04
N GLY A 184 -11.08 -4.16 -29.74
CA GLY A 184 -10.72 -5.56 -29.50
C GLY A 184 -10.40 -5.84 -28.02
N VAL A 185 -10.29 -7.12 -27.66
CA VAL A 185 -10.00 -7.52 -26.27
C VAL A 185 -8.76 -6.79 -25.78
N PRO A 186 -8.85 -6.07 -24.65
CA PRO A 186 -7.68 -5.54 -23.97
C PRO A 186 -6.65 -6.64 -23.71
N THR A 187 -5.48 -6.54 -24.33
CA THR A 187 -4.42 -7.56 -24.27
C THR A 187 -3.58 -7.50 -22.99
N SER A 188 -3.89 -6.58 -22.06
CA SER A 188 -3.20 -6.47 -20.78
C SER A 188 -4.08 -5.91 -19.68
N VAL A 189 -3.78 -6.31 -18.45
CA VAL A 189 -4.39 -5.79 -17.22
C VAL A 189 -4.28 -4.25 -17.15
N ARG A 190 -3.19 -3.67 -17.64
CA ARG A 190 -2.97 -2.22 -17.63
C ARG A 190 -3.97 -1.47 -18.51
N VAL A 191 -4.30 -2.01 -19.69
CA VAL A 191 -5.32 -1.41 -20.58
C VAL A 191 -6.69 -1.44 -19.91
N LEU A 192 -7.05 -2.55 -19.26
CA LEU A 192 -8.30 -2.64 -18.53
C LEU A 192 -8.36 -1.70 -17.32
N LEU A 193 -7.28 -1.61 -16.54
CA LEU A 193 -7.21 -0.68 -15.42
C LEU A 193 -7.34 0.77 -15.91
N THR A 194 -6.67 1.12 -17.01
CA THR A 194 -6.79 2.47 -17.61
C THR A 194 -8.23 2.75 -18.02
N ALA A 195 -8.87 1.84 -18.76
CA ALA A 195 -10.27 1.98 -19.16
C ALA A 195 -11.24 2.05 -17.98
N TRP A 196 -10.97 1.30 -16.90
CA TRP A 196 -11.74 1.36 -15.67
C TRP A 196 -11.56 2.70 -14.95
N LEU A 197 -10.33 3.21 -14.85
CA LEU A 197 -10.03 4.52 -14.28
C LEU A 197 -10.67 5.67 -15.08
N ASP A 198 -10.71 5.55 -16.42
CA ASP A 198 -11.32 6.54 -17.32
C ASP A 198 -12.83 6.65 -17.13
N ARG A 199 -13.49 5.63 -16.58
CA ARG A 199 -14.93 5.65 -16.26
C ARG A 199 -15.27 6.26 -14.90
N LEU A 200 -14.27 6.52 -14.05
CA LEU A 200 -14.52 7.11 -12.73
C LEU A 200 -15.02 8.55 -12.86
N PRO A 201 -15.92 9.00 -11.95
CA PRO A 201 -16.26 10.41 -11.85
C PRO A 201 -14.98 11.27 -11.73
N ALA A 202 -14.95 12.42 -12.40
CA ALA A 202 -13.75 13.27 -12.45
C ALA A 202 -13.19 13.61 -11.06
N THR A 203 -14.07 13.88 -10.08
CA THR A 203 -13.66 14.12 -8.69
C THR A 203 -13.02 12.89 -8.05
N ASP A 204 -13.55 11.70 -8.31
CA ASP A 204 -13.09 10.45 -7.70
C ASP A 204 -11.72 10.08 -8.28
N ARG A 205 -11.57 10.22 -9.60
CA ARG A 205 -10.27 10.10 -10.28
C ARG A 205 -9.25 11.10 -9.74
N ALA A 206 -9.62 12.37 -9.60
CA ALA A 206 -8.72 13.40 -9.10
C ALA A 206 -8.22 13.12 -7.67
N VAL A 207 -9.06 12.52 -6.81
CA VAL A 207 -8.65 12.03 -5.48
C VAL A 207 -7.65 10.88 -5.62
N LEU A 208 -7.95 9.88 -6.44
CA LEU A 208 -7.09 8.70 -6.59
C LEU A 208 -5.74 9.03 -7.23
N GLU A 209 -5.67 9.96 -8.20
CA GLU A 209 -4.41 10.40 -8.81
C GLU A 209 -3.47 10.98 -7.74
N ARG A 210 -4.00 11.82 -6.85
CA ARG A 210 -3.23 12.42 -5.74
C ARG A 210 -2.85 11.38 -4.70
N ALA A 211 -3.79 10.52 -4.32
CA ALA A 211 -3.53 9.40 -3.43
C ALA A 211 -2.41 8.48 -3.97
N ALA A 212 -2.37 8.24 -5.28
CA ALA A 212 -1.32 7.48 -5.93
C ALA A 212 0.05 8.18 -5.85
N GLY A 213 0.07 9.52 -5.90
CA GLY A 213 1.27 10.33 -5.64
C GLY A 213 1.79 10.26 -4.20
N VAL A 214 0.91 10.05 -3.22
CA VAL A 214 1.30 9.85 -1.82
C VAL A 214 1.96 8.48 -1.62
N GLY A 215 1.40 7.42 -2.21
CA GLY A 215 2.02 6.10 -2.25
C GLY A 215 1.20 4.99 -1.57
N GLY A 216 1.86 4.23 -0.68
CA GLY A 216 1.34 2.97 -0.11
C GLY A 216 0.04 3.12 0.68
N SER A 217 -0.11 4.22 1.43
CA SER A 217 -1.34 4.62 2.13
C SER A 217 -1.42 6.14 2.17
N PHE A 218 -2.61 6.69 2.32
CA PHE A 218 -2.83 8.14 2.29
C PHE A 218 -3.95 8.57 3.24
N THR A 219 -3.94 9.83 3.64
CA THR A 219 -5.04 10.46 4.38
C THR A 219 -5.75 11.52 3.54
N ALA A 220 -6.92 11.96 3.99
CA ALA A 220 -7.59 13.11 3.39
C ALA A 220 -6.71 14.38 3.46
N GLY A 221 -5.88 14.52 4.50
CA GLY A 221 -4.93 15.63 4.63
C GLY A 221 -3.85 15.62 3.55
N ASP A 222 -3.43 14.44 3.10
CA ASP A 222 -2.42 14.29 2.05
C ASP A 222 -2.99 14.62 0.68
N VAL A 223 -4.20 14.15 0.39
CA VAL A 223 -4.90 14.52 -0.85
C VAL A 223 -5.13 16.04 -0.92
N ARG A 224 -5.55 16.67 0.19
CA ARG A 224 -5.74 18.14 0.24
C ARG A 224 -4.45 18.90 -0.07
N ALA A 225 -3.32 18.45 0.48
CA ALA A 225 -2.02 19.08 0.22
C ALA A 225 -1.62 19.02 -1.26
N LEU A 226 -2.02 17.97 -1.98
CA LEU A 226 -1.75 17.81 -3.42
C LEU A 226 -2.86 18.41 -4.32
N ALA A 227 -3.88 19.02 -3.73
CA ALA A 227 -5.06 19.54 -4.42
C ALA A 227 -5.14 21.07 -4.48
N GLU A 228 -4.04 21.78 -4.18
CA GLU A 228 -4.01 23.26 -4.25
C GLU A 228 -4.40 23.79 -5.64
N ASP A 229 -4.11 23.01 -6.69
CA ASP A 229 -4.41 23.33 -8.07
C ASP A 229 -5.75 22.78 -8.57
N GLU A 230 -6.56 22.17 -7.69
CA GLU A 230 -7.81 21.50 -8.05
C GLU A 230 -8.98 21.98 -7.20
N PRO A 231 -9.65 23.06 -7.65
CA PRO A 231 -10.81 23.60 -6.97
C PRO A 231 -11.95 22.58 -6.80
N ALA A 232 -12.03 21.56 -7.68
CA ALA A 232 -13.04 20.52 -7.62
C ALA A 232 -12.92 19.62 -6.37
N LEU A 233 -11.77 19.63 -5.70
CA LEU A 233 -11.52 18.88 -4.46
C LEU A 233 -11.64 19.74 -3.19
N ALA A 234 -12.05 21.01 -3.32
CA ALA A 234 -12.19 21.91 -2.18
C ALA A 234 -13.39 21.56 -1.28
N GLY A 235 -13.29 21.95 0.00
CA GLY A 235 -14.37 21.82 0.97
C GLY A 235 -14.84 20.37 1.16
N ARG A 236 -16.16 20.15 1.08
CA ARG A 236 -16.80 18.84 1.32
C ARG A 236 -16.66 17.84 0.16
N ALA A 237 -16.24 18.29 -1.02
CA ALA A 237 -16.20 17.45 -2.22
C ALA A 237 -15.22 16.26 -2.06
N LEU A 238 -14.08 16.49 -1.40
CA LEU A 238 -13.13 15.43 -1.08
C LEU A 238 -13.74 14.37 -0.16
N ASP A 239 -14.40 14.78 0.92
CA ASP A 239 -14.96 13.85 1.90
C ASP A 239 -16.10 13.02 1.27
N GLU A 240 -16.90 13.64 0.39
CA GLU A 240 -17.92 12.93 -0.39
C GLU A 240 -17.31 11.93 -1.39
N ALA A 241 -16.22 12.29 -2.07
CA ALA A 241 -15.50 11.41 -2.99
C ALA A 241 -14.86 10.23 -2.25
N LEU A 242 -14.19 10.46 -1.11
CA LEU A 242 -13.65 9.39 -0.27
C LEU A 242 -14.75 8.43 0.20
N ASN A 243 -15.92 8.95 0.61
CA ASN A 243 -17.07 8.13 0.99
C ASN A 243 -17.65 7.32 -0.17
N ARG A 244 -17.64 7.85 -1.41
CA ARG A 244 -18.01 7.07 -2.60
C ARG A 244 -17.00 5.96 -2.86
N LEU A 245 -15.72 6.28 -2.87
CA LEU A 245 -14.61 5.34 -3.11
C LEU A 245 -14.54 4.20 -2.08
N LEU A 246 -14.86 4.48 -0.81
CA LEU A 246 -14.99 3.46 0.24
C LEU A 246 -16.18 2.53 -0.02
N ARG A 247 -17.35 3.10 -0.35
CA ARG A 247 -18.57 2.31 -0.61
C ARG A 247 -18.43 1.43 -1.85
N SER A 248 -17.77 1.93 -2.90
CA SER A 248 -17.45 1.16 -4.09
C SER A 248 -16.22 0.25 -3.92
N ARG A 249 -15.60 0.22 -2.73
CA ARG A 249 -14.42 -0.59 -2.39
C ARG A 249 -13.21 -0.36 -3.30
N VAL A 250 -13.10 0.81 -3.90
CA VAL A 250 -11.89 1.22 -4.62
C VAL A 250 -10.75 1.46 -3.65
N ILE A 251 -11.10 1.96 -2.46
CA ILE A 251 -10.21 2.12 -1.32
C ILE A 251 -10.83 1.46 -0.09
N HIS A 252 -10.01 1.18 0.91
CA HIS A 252 -10.42 0.70 2.23
C HIS A 252 -9.67 1.43 3.34
N LEU A 253 -10.22 1.42 4.56
CA LEU A 253 -9.56 1.96 5.75
C LEU A 253 -8.33 1.12 6.08
N TYR A 254 -7.25 1.79 6.47
CA TYR A 254 -5.98 1.13 6.73
C TYR A 254 -5.17 1.84 7.81
N GLY A 255 -4.62 1.10 8.78
CA GLY A 255 -3.73 1.65 9.79
C GLY A 255 -4.42 2.64 10.74
N PRO A 256 -3.83 3.81 11.05
CA PRO A 256 -4.41 4.76 11.99
C PRO A 256 -5.75 5.32 11.50
N PRO A 257 -6.60 5.86 12.40
CA PRO A 257 -7.89 6.41 12.02
C PRO A 257 -7.79 7.46 10.90
N GLY A 258 -8.56 7.25 9.82
CA GLY A 258 -8.62 8.18 8.68
C GLY A 258 -7.51 7.98 7.62
N ALA A 259 -6.73 6.90 7.72
CA ALA A 259 -5.84 6.46 6.65
C ALA A 259 -6.52 5.42 5.75
N TYR A 260 -6.16 5.47 4.46
CA TYR A 260 -6.75 4.71 3.38
C TYR A 260 -5.69 3.99 2.56
N ARG A 261 -6.06 2.86 1.96
CA ARG A 261 -5.29 2.16 0.92
C ARG A 261 -6.14 1.84 -0.29
N PHE A 262 -5.48 1.72 -1.44
CA PHE A 262 -6.10 1.17 -2.64
C PHE A 262 -6.41 -0.31 -2.42
N THR A 263 -7.58 -0.74 -2.84
CA THR A 263 -7.91 -2.18 -2.87
C THR A 263 -7.08 -2.91 -3.92
N ARG A 264 -6.76 -2.25 -5.04
CA ARG A 264 -5.92 -2.77 -6.12
C ARG A 264 -4.63 -1.97 -6.20
N ALA A 265 -3.51 -2.50 -5.71
CA ALA A 265 -2.21 -1.83 -5.79
C ALA A 265 -1.82 -1.47 -7.24
N LEU A 266 -2.15 -2.32 -8.20
CA LEU A 266 -1.86 -2.06 -9.61
C LEU A 266 -2.65 -0.87 -10.19
N ALA A 267 -3.83 -0.55 -9.63
CA ALA A 267 -4.58 0.64 -10.01
C ALA A 267 -3.87 1.93 -9.54
N ARG A 268 -3.32 1.93 -8.32
CA ARG A 268 -2.44 3.00 -7.83
C ARG A 268 -1.25 3.18 -8.76
N ASP A 269 -0.54 2.10 -9.09
CA ASP A 269 0.65 2.17 -9.95
C ASP A 269 0.33 2.70 -11.34
N THR A 270 -0.79 2.23 -11.91
CA THR A 270 -1.29 2.71 -13.21
C THR A 270 -1.58 4.21 -13.16
N LEU A 271 -2.28 4.70 -12.13
CA LEU A 271 -2.56 6.13 -11.95
C LEU A 271 -1.29 6.97 -11.76
N TYR A 272 -0.37 6.49 -10.92
CA TYR A 272 0.90 7.16 -10.68
C TYR A 272 1.69 7.29 -11.97
N GLU A 273 1.77 6.23 -12.78
CA GLU A 273 2.50 6.25 -14.04
C GLU A 273 1.81 7.08 -15.15
N MET A 274 0.47 7.12 -15.16
CA MET A 274 -0.29 8.00 -16.05
C MET A 274 -0.11 9.49 -15.72
N THR A 275 0.28 9.80 -14.49
CA THR A 275 0.57 11.18 -14.09
C THR A 275 1.91 11.65 -14.66
N SER A 276 1.94 12.86 -15.22
CA SER A 276 3.16 13.41 -15.83
C SER A 276 4.33 13.48 -14.82
N LYS A 277 5.56 13.30 -15.32
CA LYS A 277 6.76 13.34 -14.47
C LYS A 277 6.90 14.67 -13.73
N ALA A 278 6.64 15.79 -14.41
CA ALA A 278 6.68 17.14 -13.81
C ALA A 278 5.68 17.27 -12.65
N ARG A 279 4.45 16.77 -12.83
CA ARG A 279 3.43 16.83 -11.78
C ARG A 279 3.77 15.94 -10.59
N ARG A 280 4.26 14.73 -10.84
CA ARG A 280 4.75 13.86 -9.77
C ARG A 280 5.93 14.49 -9.02
N ALA A 281 6.88 15.11 -9.72
CA ALA A 281 7.99 15.81 -9.10
C ALA A 281 7.49 16.91 -8.16
N ALA A 282 6.53 17.73 -8.60
CA ALA A 282 5.91 18.76 -7.78
C ALA A 282 5.23 18.18 -6.53
N TRP A 283 4.47 17.10 -6.68
CA TRP A 283 3.81 16.44 -5.55
C TRP A 283 4.81 15.86 -4.53
N HIS A 284 5.87 15.22 -4.99
CA HIS A 284 6.92 14.72 -4.10
C HIS A 284 7.61 15.87 -3.34
N THR A 285 7.83 17.03 -3.97
CA THR A 285 8.34 18.22 -3.28
C THR A 285 7.39 18.70 -2.19
N VAL A 286 6.08 18.82 -2.48
CA VAL A 286 5.07 19.22 -1.48
C VAL A 286 5.01 18.25 -0.30
N LEU A 287 5.10 16.94 -0.56
CA LEU A 287 5.11 15.92 0.48
C LEU A 287 6.38 16.01 1.34
N ALA A 288 7.54 16.19 0.72
CA ALA A 288 8.79 16.41 1.43
C ALA A 288 8.73 17.65 2.33
N ASP A 289 8.23 18.78 1.84
CA ASP A 289 8.11 20.02 2.61
C ASP A 289 7.21 19.86 3.86
N ARG A 290 6.15 19.05 3.75
CA ARG A 290 5.26 18.74 4.88
C ARG A 290 5.90 17.83 5.92
N LEU A 291 6.84 16.97 5.51
CA LEU A 291 7.58 16.09 6.41
C LEU A 291 8.72 16.84 7.11
N ASP A 292 9.40 17.74 6.41
CA ASP A 292 10.48 18.60 6.92
C ASP A 292 10.02 19.45 8.13
N GLY A 293 8.74 19.82 8.17
CA GLY A 293 8.12 20.58 9.26
C GLY A 293 7.68 19.76 10.50
N ARG A 294 7.87 18.43 10.50
CA ARG A 294 7.46 17.54 11.61
C ARG A 294 8.62 17.25 12.56
N ALA A 295 8.31 16.71 13.74
CA ALA A 295 9.35 16.27 14.67
C ALA A 295 10.17 15.13 14.01
N PRO A 296 11.52 15.19 14.08
CA PRO A 296 12.38 14.19 13.46
C PRO A 296 12.15 12.81 14.07
N GLY A 297 12.34 11.77 13.26
CA GLY A 297 12.23 10.38 13.69
C GLY A 297 12.40 9.40 12.53
N PRO A 298 12.87 8.16 12.77
CA PRO A 298 13.38 7.29 11.71
C PRO A 298 12.40 7.02 10.56
N ALA A 299 11.10 6.90 10.87
CA ALA A 299 10.07 6.70 9.85
C ALA A 299 9.82 7.98 9.02
N ALA A 300 9.76 9.14 9.67
CA ALA A 300 9.56 10.42 9.00
C ALA A 300 10.78 10.81 8.14
N ASP A 301 11.98 10.51 8.63
CA ASP A 301 13.24 10.78 7.93
C ASP A 301 13.37 9.91 6.68
N GLY A 302 12.98 8.62 6.76
CA GLY A 302 12.94 7.72 5.62
C GLY A 302 11.94 8.14 4.53
N ASP A 303 10.72 8.53 4.93
CA ASP A 303 9.71 9.03 3.99
C ASP A 303 10.16 10.36 3.34
N LEU A 304 10.78 11.25 4.11
CA LEU A 304 11.33 12.52 3.61
C LEU A 304 12.41 12.27 2.55
N ALA A 305 13.37 11.40 2.84
CA ALA A 305 14.42 11.02 1.90
C ALA A 305 13.83 10.46 0.60
N HIS A 306 12.87 9.53 0.72
CA HIS A 306 12.19 8.94 -0.43
C HIS A 306 11.50 9.98 -1.33
N HIS A 307 10.75 10.93 -0.74
CA HIS A 307 10.09 11.97 -1.51
C HIS A 307 11.09 12.93 -2.16
N LEU A 308 12.16 13.33 -1.46
CA LEU A 308 13.19 14.20 -2.02
C LEU A 308 13.95 13.54 -3.18
N GLU A 309 14.33 12.27 -3.04
CA GLU A 309 14.98 11.50 -4.11
C GLU A 309 14.07 11.37 -5.33
N SER A 310 12.80 11.01 -5.10
CA SER A 310 11.80 10.86 -6.16
C SER A 310 11.56 12.17 -6.91
N ALA A 311 11.44 13.29 -6.18
CA ALA A 311 11.29 14.61 -6.76
C ALA A 311 12.52 14.98 -7.62
N CYS A 312 13.74 14.78 -7.09
CA CYS A 312 14.98 15.06 -7.80
C CYS A 312 15.11 14.25 -9.09
N ARG A 313 14.90 12.95 -9.02
CA ARG A 313 14.98 12.05 -10.17
C ARG A 313 13.95 12.45 -11.24
N LEU A 314 12.67 12.59 -10.86
CA LEU A 314 11.61 12.92 -11.80
C LEU A 314 11.77 14.31 -12.43
N LEU A 315 12.22 15.30 -11.66
CA LEU A 315 12.50 16.64 -12.19
C LEU A 315 13.66 16.60 -13.19
N SER A 316 14.76 15.91 -12.85
CA SER A 316 15.91 15.78 -13.76
C SER A 316 15.55 15.07 -15.08
N GLU A 317 14.61 14.13 -15.05
CA GLU A 317 14.11 13.44 -16.25
C GLU A 317 13.12 14.28 -17.07
N ALA A 318 12.38 15.20 -16.42
CA ALA A 318 11.36 16.03 -17.05
C ALA A 318 11.94 17.34 -17.61
N ASP A 319 12.81 17.99 -16.85
CA ASP A 319 13.52 19.23 -17.19
C ASP A 319 14.91 19.25 -16.53
N PRO A 320 15.95 18.73 -17.22
CA PRO A 320 17.32 18.75 -16.71
C PRO A 320 17.88 20.16 -16.44
N GLY A 321 17.27 21.21 -17.01
CA GLY A 321 17.70 22.60 -16.91
C GLY A 321 17.00 23.39 -15.81
N ASP A 322 16.12 22.76 -15.03
CA ASP A 322 15.33 23.44 -14.01
C ASP A 322 16.24 24.10 -12.94
N PRO A 323 16.11 25.41 -12.69
CA PRO A 323 16.98 26.14 -11.76
C PRO A 323 16.81 25.71 -10.29
N GLY A 324 15.71 25.05 -9.95
CA GLY A 324 15.45 24.49 -8.61
C GLY A 324 16.11 23.13 -8.37
N LEU A 325 16.56 22.43 -9.42
CA LEU A 325 17.15 21.09 -9.31
C LEU A 325 18.38 21.06 -8.37
N PRO A 326 19.35 21.99 -8.43
CA PRO A 326 20.50 21.98 -7.51
C PRO A 326 20.10 22.10 -6.04
N ALA A 327 19.09 22.92 -5.72
CA ALA A 327 18.61 23.07 -4.35
C ALA A 327 17.93 21.79 -3.85
N LEU A 328 17.13 21.16 -4.71
CA LEU A 328 16.44 19.90 -4.42
C LEU A 328 17.43 18.75 -4.21
N THR A 329 18.45 18.61 -5.07
CA THR A 329 19.54 17.64 -4.89
C THR A 329 20.27 17.85 -3.57
N GLY A 330 20.54 19.11 -3.20
CA GLY A 330 21.17 19.44 -1.93
C GLY A 330 20.33 19.04 -0.71
N ARG A 331 18.99 19.13 -0.80
CA ARG A 331 18.08 18.64 0.25
C ARG A 331 18.08 17.12 0.32
N ALA A 332 17.95 16.44 -0.82
CA ALA A 332 17.97 14.98 -0.89
C ALA A 332 19.26 14.40 -0.28
N ALA A 333 20.41 14.97 -0.62
CA ALA A 333 21.70 14.54 -0.07
C ALA A 333 21.80 14.69 1.46
N ARG A 334 21.17 15.72 2.05
CA ARG A 334 21.14 15.91 3.52
C ARG A 334 20.19 14.95 4.22
N ALA A 335 19.09 14.55 3.57
CA ALA A 335 18.13 13.62 4.16
C ALA A 335 18.64 12.16 4.19
N LEU A 336 19.72 11.86 3.47
CA LEU A 336 20.34 10.53 3.43
C LEU A 336 21.47 10.32 4.44
N VAL A 337 21.84 11.36 5.20
CA VAL A 337 22.95 11.38 6.18
C VAL A 337 22.38 11.47 7.59
#